data_AF-A0AAV8Y966-F1
#
_entry.id   AF-A0AAV8Y966-F1
#
_cell.length_a   1.000
_cell.length_b   1.000
_cell.length_c   1.000
_cell.angle_alpha   90.00
_cell.angle_beta   90.00
_cell.angle_gamma   90.00
#
_symmetry.space_group_name_H-M   'P 1'
#
loop_
_entity.id
_entity.type
_entity.pdbx_description
1 polymer ?
#
loop_
_entity_poly.entity_id
_entity_poly.type
_entity_poly.pdbx_seq_one_letter_code
_entity_poly.pdbx_strand_id
1 'polypeptide(L)'
;MMDMRYGQSHLEHVYHSQLKNRCQKNNESLQEFEADIEWLVQLAYSSMPENVMERLAVQAFLDGLRDTETRQALILTRPSKLVDALGRALKFEAVKQSSRGQAKVLQMEEKVEEGTCNEVEIR
;
A
#
# COMPACT_ATOMS: atom_id res chain seq x y z
N MET A 1 -29.57 26.60 -20.52
CA MET A 1 -29.10 25.21 -20.71
C MET A 1 -27.59 25.16 -20.95
N MET A 2 -26.79 25.71 -20.04
CA MET A 2 -25.31 25.57 -20.03
C MET A 2 -24.81 24.91 -18.73
N ASP A 3 -25.58 24.94 -17.63
CA ASP A 3 -25.05 24.60 -16.31
C ASP A 3 -24.79 23.10 -16.05
N MET A 4 -25.57 22.18 -16.62
CA MET A 4 -25.39 20.75 -16.32
C MET A 4 -24.11 20.14 -16.93
N ARG A 5 -23.68 20.61 -18.11
CA ARG A 5 -22.45 20.11 -18.76
C ARG A 5 -21.19 20.71 -18.15
N TYR A 6 -21.26 21.97 -17.69
CA TYR A 6 -20.15 22.62 -17.00
C TYR A 6 -19.89 22.00 -15.62
N GLY A 7 -20.95 21.62 -14.89
CA GLY A 7 -20.81 20.94 -13.60
C GLY A 7 -20.06 19.61 -13.72
N GLN A 8 -20.49 18.73 -14.62
CA GLN A 8 -19.95 17.38 -14.71
C GLN A 8 -18.48 17.34 -15.17
N SER A 9 -18.11 18.13 -16.18
CA SER A 9 -16.71 18.23 -16.64
C SER A 9 -15.80 18.87 -15.59
N HIS A 10 -16.30 19.83 -14.81
CA HIS A 10 -15.54 20.41 -13.71
C HIS A 10 -15.30 19.38 -12.58
N LEU A 11 -16.30 18.56 -12.27
CA LEU A 11 -16.18 17.48 -11.28
C LEU A 11 -15.15 16.41 -11.72
N GLU A 12 -15.15 15.98 -12.99
CA GLU A 12 -14.14 15.04 -13.51
C GLU A 12 -12.71 15.57 -13.35
N HIS A 13 -12.47 16.86 -13.67
CA HIS A 13 -11.17 17.50 -13.45
C HIS A 13 -10.74 17.52 -11.98
N VAL A 14 -11.69 17.71 -11.05
CA VAL A 14 -11.42 17.64 -9.61
C VAL A 14 -11.00 16.22 -9.22
N TYR A 15 -11.72 15.19 -9.68
CA TYR A 15 -11.38 13.80 -9.37
C TYR A 15 -10.06 13.36 -10.00
N HIS A 16 -9.72 13.83 -11.21
CA HIS A 16 -8.38 13.62 -11.78
C HIS A 16 -7.28 14.20 -10.88
N SER A 17 -7.49 15.41 -10.38
CA SER A 17 -6.53 16.06 -9.48
C SER A 17 -6.43 15.31 -8.15
N GLN A 18 -7.55 14.87 -7.57
CA GLN A 18 -7.58 14.08 -6.35
C GLN A 18 -6.83 12.77 -6.52
N LEU A 19 -7.12 12.00 -7.58
CA LEU A 19 -6.44 10.74 -7.90
C LEU A 19 -4.94 10.94 -8.07
N LYS A 20 -4.51 11.98 -8.79
CA LYS A 20 -3.08 12.26 -9.03
C LYS A 20 -2.31 12.58 -7.74
N ASN A 21 -2.95 13.26 -6.79
CA ASN A 21 -2.35 13.61 -5.52
C ASN A 21 -2.61 12.56 -4.42
N ARG A 22 -3.21 11.42 -4.78
CA ARG A 22 -3.63 10.43 -3.82
C ARG A 22 -2.46 9.55 -3.40
N CYS A 23 -2.07 9.68 -2.13
CA CYS A 23 -1.07 8.83 -1.47
C CYS A 23 -1.65 8.22 -0.20
N GLN A 24 -1.21 7.01 0.16
CA GLN A 24 -1.63 6.31 1.37
C GLN A 24 -1.24 7.11 2.62
N LYS A 25 -2.21 7.33 3.51
CA LYS A 25 -1.99 8.04 4.79
C LYS A 25 -1.38 7.12 5.85
N ASN A 26 -0.79 7.69 6.90
CA ASN A 26 -0.14 6.90 7.96
C ASN A 26 -1.10 5.97 8.74
N ASN A 27 -2.36 6.37 8.89
CA ASN A 27 -3.37 5.65 9.65
C ASN A 27 -4.42 4.98 8.74
N GLU A 28 -4.09 4.80 7.47
CA GLU A 28 -4.99 4.25 6.47
C GLU A 28 -4.54 2.86 6.07
N SER A 29 -5.47 1.91 6.12
CA SER A 29 -5.23 0.54 5.70
C SER A 29 -5.06 0.46 4.17
N LEU A 30 -4.36 -0.57 3.69
CA LEU A 30 -4.23 -0.81 2.26
C LEU A 30 -5.58 -1.01 1.56
N GLN A 31 -6.57 -1.53 2.28
CA GLN A 31 -7.92 -1.78 1.76
C GLN A 31 -8.71 -0.47 1.61
N GLU A 32 -8.66 0.42 2.62
CA GLU A 32 -9.26 1.76 2.51
C GLU A 32 -8.62 2.58 1.40
N PHE A 33 -7.29 2.49 1.28
CA PHE A 33 -6.56 3.14 0.20
C PHE A 33 -6.97 2.62 -1.18
N GLU A 34 -7.07 1.30 -1.33
CA GLU A 34 -7.48 0.67 -2.60
C GLU A 34 -8.91 1.04 -3.00
N ALA A 35 -9.86 0.96 -2.06
CA ALA A 35 -11.25 1.32 -2.32
C ALA A 35 -11.41 2.79 -2.73
N ASP A 36 -10.65 3.70 -2.11
CA ASP A 36 -10.69 5.11 -2.47
C ASP A 36 -10.07 5.37 -3.85
N ILE A 37 -9.00 4.64 -4.22
CA ILE A 37 -8.43 4.69 -5.58
C ILE A 37 -9.44 4.19 -6.62
N GLU A 38 -10.10 3.05 -6.36
CA GLU A 38 -11.14 2.51 -7.24
C GLU A 38 -12.25 3.54 -7.48
N TRP A 39 -12.76 4.11 -6.40
CA TRP A 39 -13.83 5.11 -6.44
C TRP A 39 -13.40 6.37 -7.20
N LEU A 40 -12.20 6.90 -6.92
CA LEU A 40 -11.66 8.07 -7.62
C LEU A 40 -11.47 7.81 -9.11
N VAL A 41 -11.04 6.61 -9.51
CA VAL A 41 -10.88 6.25 -10.93
C VAL A 41 -12.23 6.18 -11.63
N GLN A 42 -13.25 5.58 -11.01
CA GLN A 42 -14.60 5.50 -11.58
C GLN A 42 -15.19 6.90 -11.81
N LEU A 43 -14.96 7.82 -10.87
CA LEU A 43 -15.45 9.20 -10.97
C LEU A 43 -14.64 10.05 -11.95
N ALA A 44 -13.32 9.87 -11.99
CA ALA A 44 -12.44 10.63 -12.85
C ALA A 44 -12.52 10.19 -14.32
N TYR A 45 -12.71 8.89 -14.57
CA TYR A 45 -12.66 8.30 -15.91
C TYR A 45 -13.96 7.58 -16.29
N SER A 46 -15.11 8.09 -15.85
CA SER A 46 -16.43 7.46 -16.03
C SER A 46 -16.80 7.10 -17.48
N SER A 47 -16.21 7.78 -18.46
CA SER A 47 -16.41 7.55 -19.90
C SER A 47 -15.40 6.58 -20.53
N MET A 48 -14.40 6.13 -19.79
CA MET A 48 -13.33 5.27 -20.30
C MET A 48 -13.68 3.77 -20.20
N PRO A 49 -13.12 2.94 -21.08
CA PRO A 49 -13.22 1.49 -20.96
C PRO A 49 -12.66 0.96 -19.63
N GLU A 50 -13.29 -0.09 -19.09
CA GLU A 50 -12.91 -0.73 -17.82
C GLU A 50 -11.43 -1.15 -17.79
N ASN A 51 -10.90 -1.71 -18.87
CA ASN A 51 -9.49 -2.11 -18.96
C ASN A 51 -8.50 -0.93 -18.86
N VAL A 52 -8.92 0.28 -19.25
CA VAL A 52 -8.12 1.50 -19.10
C VAL A 52 -8.22 1.99 -17.65
N MET A 53 -9.43 2.01 -17.08
CA MET A 53 -9.64 2.35 -15.67
C MET A 53 -8.84 1.43 -14.74
N GLU A 54 -8.87 0.12 -14.98
CA GLU A 54 -8.13 -0.87 -14.19
C GLU A 54 -6.63 -0.59 -14.16
N ARG A 55 -6.05 -0.31 -15.34
CA ARG A 55 -4.63 0.03 -15.46
C ARG A 55 -4.28 1.33 -14.73
N LEU A 56 -5.16 2.33 -14.80
CA LEU A 56 -4.97 3.60 -14.11
C LEU A 56 -5.08 3.42 -12.59
N ALA A 57 -6.01 2.60 -12.12
CA ALA A 57 -6.17 2.28 -10.71
C ALA A 57 -4.94 1.55 -10.16
N VAL A 58 -4.46 0.52 -10.87
CA VAL A 58 -3.22 -0.19 -10.50
C VAL A 58 -2.04 0.78 -10.42
N GLN A 59 -1.87 1.64 -11.43
CA GLN A 59 -0.76 2.61 -11.43
C GLN A 59 -0.87 3.60 -10.27
N ALA A 60 -2.05 4.17 -10.04
CA ALA A 60 -2.29 5.10 -8.95
C ALA A 60 -2.07 4.45 -7.56
N PHE A 61 -2.49 3.19 -7.40
CA PHE A 61 -2.22 2.41 -6.20
C PHE A 61 -0.72 2.23 -5.98
N LEU A 62 0.04 1.83 -7.01
CA LEU A 62 1.49 1.66 -6.90
C LEU A 62 2.21 2.96 -6.57
N ASP A 63 1.86 4.05 -7.23
CA ASP A 63 2.53 5.35 -7.06
C ASP A 63 2.22 5.96 -5.69
N GLY A 64 0.99 5.78 -5.20
CA GLY A 64 0.54 6.31 -3.91
C GLY A 64 0.91 5.45 -2.70
N LEU A 65 1.49 4.26 -2.87
CA LEU A 65 1.94 3.42 -1.74
C LEU A 65 3.03 4.12 -0.91
N ARG A 66 2.85 4.14 0.41
CA ARG A 66 3.79 4.74 1.37
C ARG A 66 5.04 3.89 1.57
N ASP A 67 4.89 2.57 1.64
CA ASP A 67 6.00 1.65 1.88
C ASP A 67 6.76 1.37 0.58
N THR A 68 7.97 1.93 0.47
CA THR A 68 8.81 1.80 -0.73
C THR A 68 9.14 0.34 -1.06
N GLU A 69 9.31 -0.52 -0.06
CA GLU A 69 9.68 -1.91 -0.25
C GLU A 69 8.51 -2.72 -0.81
N THR A 70 7.31 -2.55 -0.24
CA THR A 70 6.05 -3.09 -0.78
C THR A 70 5.84 -2.60 -2.21
N ARG A 71 6.02 -1.30 -2.47
CA ARG A 71 5.89 -0.74 -3.82
C ARG A 71 6.86 -1.40 -4.82
N GLN A 72 8.13 -1.54 -4.46
CA GLN A 72 9.13 -2.20 -5.31
C GLN A 72 8.77 -3.67 -5.60
N ALA A 73 8.34 -4.41 -4.58
CA ALA A 73 7.90 -5.79 -4.74
C ALA A 73 6.72 -5.89 -5.72
N LEU A 74 5.75 -4.98 -5.61
CA LEU A 74 4.61 -4.97 -6.51
C LEU A 74 4.98 -4.60 -7.95
N ILE A 75 5.85 -3.60 -8.17
CA ILE A 75 6.34 -3.21 -9.50
C ILE A 75 6.98 -4.40 -10.23
N LEU A 76 7.75 -5.23 -9.50
CA LEU A 76 8.36 -6.44 -10.06
C LEU A 76 7.33 -7.50 -10.44
N THR A 77 6.24 -7.61 -9.68
CA THR A 77 5.18 -8.59 -9.96
C THR A 77 4.23 -8.20 -11.08
N ARG A 78 4.14 -6.91 -11.43
CA ARG A 78 3.27 -6.34 -12.47
C ARG A 78 1.81 -6.85 -12.39
N PRO A 79 1.08 -6.51 -11.32
CA PRO A 79 -0.33 -6.87 -11.22
C PRO A 79 -1.12 -6.27 -12.37
N SER A 80 -2.02 -7.05 -12.96
CA SER A 80 -2.92 -6.59 -14.04
C SER A 80 -4.24 -6.02 -13.52
N LYS A 81 -4.59 -6.35 -12.27
CA LYS A 81 -5.82 -5.92 -11.61
C LYS A 81 -5.53 -5.27 -10.26
N LEU A 82 -6.37 -4.35 -9.84
CA LEU A 82 -6.27 -3.63 -8.58
C LEU A 82 -6.39 -4.59 -7.39
N VAL A 83 -7.37 -5.48 -7.42
CA VAL A 83 -7.57 -6.52 -6.41
C VAL A 83 -6.34 -7.44 -6.27
N ASP A 84 -5.69 -7.78 -7.40
CA ASP A 84 -4.46 -8.58 -7.38
C ASP A 84 -3.30 -7.81 -6.76
N ALA A 85 -3.21 -6.50 -7.00
CA ALA A 85 -2.22 -5.62 -6.39
C ALA A 85 -2.41 -5.56 -4.87
N LEU A 86 -3.65 -5.35 -4.40
CA LEU A 86 -3.99 -5.36 -2.98
C LEU A 86 -3.64 -6.70 -2.31
N GLY A 87 -4.06 -7.82 -2.91
CA GLY A 87 -3.78 -9.14 -2.37
C GLY A 87 -2.28 -9.43 -2.25
N ARG A 88 -1.46 -8.93 -3.18
CA ARG A 88 0.01 -9.04 -3.12
C ARG A 88 0.61 -8.11 -2.05
N ALA A 89 0.10 -6.88 -1.94
CA ALA A 89 0.54 -5.93 -0.92
C ALA A 89 0.29 -6.46 0.50
N LEU A 90 -0.91 -7.00 0.76
CA LEU A 90 -1.26 -7.61 2.05
C LEU A 90 -0.36 -8.81 2.40
N LYS A 91 -0.09 -9.68 1.41
CA LYS A 91 0.85 -10.81 1.61
C LYS A 91 2.25 -10.31 1.97
N PHE A 92 2.72 -9.28 1.29
CA PHE A 92 4.03 -8.71 1.55
C PHE A 92 4.11 -8.07 2.95
N GLU A 93 3.07 -7.32 3.35
CA GLU A 93 2.98 -6.73 4.69
C GLU A 93 2.99 -7.82 5.79
N ALA A 94 2.27 -8.91 5.60
CA ALA A 94 2.27 -10.05 6.52
C ALA A 94 3.65 -10.71 6.65
N VAL A 95 4.32 -10.98 5.52
CA VAL A 95 5.69 -11.54 5.50
C VAL A 95 6.65 -10.61 6.21
N LYS A 96 6.58 -9.31 5.92
CA LYS A 96 7.43 -8.28 6.53
C LYS A 96 7.20 -8.15 8.04
N GLN A 97 5.97 -8.32 8.51
CA GLN A 97 5.65 -8.33 9.92
C GLN A 97 6.23 -9.56 10.62
N SER A 98 6.15 -10.73 9.99
CA SER A 98 6.73 -11.98 10.53
C SER A 98 8.26 -11.94 10.60
N SER A 99 8.95 -11.40 9.58
CA SER A 99 10.42 -11.34 9.56
C SER A 99 10.96 -10.36 10.61
N ARG A 100 10.27 -9.24 10.83
CA ARG A 100 10.58 -8.30 11.93
C ARG A 100 10.36 -8.92 13.30
N GLY A 101 9.34 -9.77 13.44
CA GLY A 101 9.12 -10.56 14.65
C GLY A 101 10.29 -11.51 14.91
N GLN A 102 10.71 -12.27 13.90
CA GLN A 102 11.84 -13.19 13.99
C GLN A 102 13.17 -12.48 14.29
N ALA A 103 13.48 -11.36 13.63
CA ALA A 103 14.69 -10.60 13.89
C ALA A 103 14.76 -10.04 15.33
N LYS A 104 13.61 -9.67 15.92
CA LYS A 104 13.55 -9.23 17.33
C LYS A 104 13.77 -10.37 18.32
N VAL A 105 13.29 -11.58 18.02
CA VAL A 105 13.50 -12.76 18.86
C VAL A 105 14.99 -13.15 18.88
N LEU A 106 15.63 -13.22 17.71
CA LEU A 106 17.06 -13.54 17.62
C LEU A 106 17.95 -12.52 18.38
N GLN A 107 17.60 -11.22 18.30
CA GLN A 107 18.30 -10.17 19.05
C GLN A 107 18.07 -10.21 20.57
N MET A 108 16.98 -10.86 21.02
CA MET A 108 16.76 -11.11 22.45
C MET A 108 17.55 -12.34 22.91
N GLU A 109 17.64 -13.39 22.10
CA GLU A 109 18.40 -14.61 22.41
C GLU A 109 19.91 -14.34 22.52
N GLU A 110 20.48 -13.49 21.66
CA GLU A 110 21.91 -13.11 21.71
C GLU A 110 22.29 -12.35 23.00
N LYS A 111 21.32 -11.67 23.66
CA LYS A 111 21.57 -10.95 24.92
C LYS A 111 21.50 -11.81 26.17
N VAL A 112 21.09 -13.07 26.07
CA VAL A 112 20.93 -13.96 27.24
C VAL A 112 22.20 -14.77 27.53
N GLU A 113 23.13 -14.92 26.57
CA GLU A 113 24.33 -15.76 26.75
C GLU A 113 25.56 -15.07 27.39
N GLU A 114 25.61 -13.73 27.52
CA GLU A 114 26.72 -13.04 28.24
C GLU A 114 26.53 -12.98 29.77
N GLY A 115 25.74 -13.90 30.33
CA GLY A 115 25.12 -13.72 31.64
C GLY A 115 25.47 -14.71 32.75
N THR A 116 26.35 -15.69 32.59
CA THR A 116 26.74 -16.54 33.73
C THR A 116 28.14 -17.15 33.57
N CYS A 117 29.08 -16.70 34.40
CA CYS A 117 30.08 -17.52 35.10
C CYS A 117 30.97 -16.60 35.93
N ASN A 118 30.78 -16.60 37.25
CA ASN A 118 31.93 -16.55 38.17
C ASN A 118 31.58 -17.44 39.36
N GLU A 119 32.47 -18.40 39.55
CA GLU A 119 32.38 -19.57 40.41
C GLU A 119 32.12 -19.24 41.87
N VAL A 120 31.38 -20.14 42.50
CA VAL A 120 31.31 -20.31 43.94
C VAL A 120 32.64 -20.92 44.38
N GLU A 121 33.47 -20.17 45.10
CA GLU A 121 34.58 -20.76 45.85
C GLU A 121 34.40 -20.55 47.35
N ILE A 122 34.23 -21.70 48.00
CA ILE A 122 34.08 -21.92 49.43
C ILE A 122 35.49 -21.94 50.04
N ARG A 123 35.80 -21.03 50.97
CA ARG A 123 36.58 -21.32 52.19
C ARG A 123 36.70 -20.13 53.13
#